data_AF-A0A330H9V3-F1
#
_entry.id   AF-A0A330H9V3-F1
#
_cell.length_a   1.000
_cell.length_b   1.000
_cell.length_c   1.000
_cell.angle_alpha   90.00
_cell.angle_beta   90.00
_cell.angle_gamma   90.00
#
_symmetry.space_group_name_H-M   'P 1'
#
loop_
_entity.id
_entity.type
_entity.pdbx_description
1 polymer ?
#
loop_
_entity_poly.entity_id
_entity_poly.type
_entity_poly.pdbx_seq_one_letter_code
_entity_poly.pdbx_strand_id
1 'polypeptide(L)'
;MSISEAAPASKGALWTGRALSAVVVLFMIFDGVIKLPPLDIVTKTMTELGWPADADVARLIGVVGLISTALYALPRTSVLGAILLSAYMGGAISTHVRIGNPLFSHTLFGVYLGVTLWGGLYLRDARVRALIPFSR
;
A
#
# COMPACT_ATOMS: atom_id res chain seq x y z
N MET A 1 30.06 -1.66 -10.69
CA MET A 1 29.77 -2.38 -9.44
C MET A 1 28.66 -3.37 -9.76
N SER A 2 28.98 -4.66 -9.84
CA SER A 2 27.99 -5.69 -10.18
C SER A 2 26.94 -5.73 -9.06
N ILE A 3 25.64 -5.73 -9.41
CA ILE A 3 24.51 -5.89 -8.47
C ILE A 3 24.52 -7.30 -7.81
N SER A 4 25.50 -8.13 -8.18
CA SER A 4 25.63 -9.49 -7.70
C SER A 4 26.11 -9.51 -6.25
N GLU A 5 25.26 -10.13 -5.42
CA GLU A 5 25.53 -10.69 -4.09
C GLU A 5 25.15 -9.84 -2.87
N ALA A 6 23.93 -9.29 -2.89
CA ALA A 6 23.23 -9.05 -1.63
C ALA A 6 22.98 -10.39 -0.91
N ALA A 7 23.48 -10.52 0.32
CA ALA A 7 23.38 -11.74 1.10
C ALA A 7 21.92 -12.27 1.18
N PRO A 8 21.72 -13.59 1.06
CA PRO A 8 20.39 -14.19 1.13
C PRO A 8 19.73 -13.87 2.47
N ALA A 9 18.43 -13.60 2.45
CA ALA A 9 17.67 -13.30 3.65
C ALA A 9 17.63 -14.52 4.58
N SER A 10 17.69 -14.29 5.90
CA SER A 10 17.44 -15.35 6.87
C SER A 10 16.00 -15.88 6.74
N LYS A 11 15.77 -17.13 7.15
CA LYS A 11 14.42 -17.72 7.12
C LYS A 11 13.40 -16.89 7.90
N GLY A 12 13.81 -16.31 9.04
CA GLY A 12 12.96 -15.42 9.83
C GLY A 12 12.57 -14.16 9.05
N ALA A 13 13.54 -13.47 8.43
CA ALA A 13 13.28 -12.28 7.62
C ALA A 13 12.33 -12.58 6.45
N LEU A 14 12.50 -13.72 5.77
CA LEU A 14 11.59 -14.13 4.69
C LEU A 14 10.14 -14.30 5.17
N TRP A 15 9.93 -14.98 6.30
CA TRP A 15 8.59 -15.21 6.84
C TRP A 15 7.95 -13.93 7.36
N THR A 16 8.70 -13.09 8.08
CA THR A 16 8.23 -11.77 8.50
C THR A 16 7.85 -10.92 7.29
N GLY A 17 8.70 -10.88 6.26
CA GLY A 17 8.43 -10.13 5.04
C GLY A 17 7.16 -10.59 4.32
N ARG A 18 6.93 -11.91 4.27
CA ARG A 18 5.69 -12.50 3.72
C ARG A 18 4.47 -12.15 4.56
N ALA A 19 4.55 -12.22 5.89
CA ALA A 19 3.45 -11.88 6.79
C ALA A 19 3.03 -10.41 6.63
N LEU A 20 3.99 -9.48 6.66
CA LEU A 20 3.73 -8.06 6.44
C LEU A 20 3.13 -7.80 5.05
N SER A 21 3.65 -8.48 4.02
CA SER A 21 3.10 -8.38 2.66
C SER A 21 1.65 -8.88 2.60
N ALA A 22 1.35 -9.99 3.26
CA ALA A 22 0.00 -10.56 3.30
C ALA A 22 -0.99 -9.62 4.00
N VAL A 23 -0.59 -9.01 5.13
CA VAL A 23 -1.41 -8.01 5.83
C VAL A 23 -1.77 -6.85 4.90
N VAL A 24 -0.80 -6.28 4.20
CA VAL A 24 -1.05 -5.17 3.26
C VAL A 24 -1.93 -5.61 2.09
N VAL A 25 -1.69 -6.79 1.51
CA VAL A 25 -2.49 -7.31 0.41
C VAL A 25 -3.94 -7.54 0.83
N LEU A 26 -4.17 -8.20 1.97
CA LEU A 26 -5.52 -8.47 2.46
C LEU A 26 -6.27 -7.18 2.79
N PHE A 27 -5.59 -6.23 3.47
CA PHE A 27 -6.17 -4.92 3.76
C PHE A 27 -6.57 -4.19 2.46
N MET A 28 -5.66 -4.11 1.48
CA MET A 28 -5.93 -3.38 0.25
C MET A 28 -6.98 -4.07 -0.64
N ILE A 29 -7.04 -5.41 -0.63
CA ILE A 29 -8.14 -6.14 -1.29
C ILE A 29 -9.47 -5.75 -0.66
N PHE A 30 -9.56 -5.78 0.68
CA PHE A 30 -10.75 -5.33 1.38
C PHE A 30 -11.10 -3.88 1.04
N ASP A 31 -10.15 -2.96 1.18
CA ASP A 31 -10.31 -1.53 0.89
C ASP A 31 -10.82 -1.25 -0.53
N GLY A 32 -10.26 -1.94 -1.52
CA GLY A 32 -10.62 -1.78 -2.92
C GLY A 32 -11.95 -2.44 -3.29
N VAL A 33 -12.22 -3.65 -2.78
CA VAL A 33 -13.42 -4.42 -3.12
C VAL A 33 -14.68 -3.75 -2.60
N ILE A 34 -14.67 -3.19 -1.37
CA ILE A 34 -15.86 -2.51 -0.83
C ILE A 34 -16.26 -1.28 -1.66
N LYS A 35 -15.34 -0.70 -2.44
CA LYS A 35 -15.60 0.46 -3.31
C LYS A 35 -16.20 0.09 -4.67
N LEU A 36 -16.29 -1.19 -5.02
CA LEU A 36 -16.84 -1.64 -6.31
C LEU A 36 -18.39 -1.61 -6.35
N PRO A 37 -19.11 -2.20 -5.38
CA PRO A 37 -20.55 -2.04 -5.28
C PRO A 37 -20.92 -0.61 -4.80
N PRO A 38 -22.11 -0.10 -5.15
CA PRO A 38 -22.59 1.20 -4.71
C PRO A 38 -23.07 1.13 -3.24
N LEU A 39 -22.15 0.96 -2.30
CA LEU A 39 -22.49 0.87 -0.88
C LEU A 39 -22.65 2.26 -0.26
N ASP A 40 -23.76 2.48 0.45
CA ASP A 40 -24.04 3.74 1.15
C ASP A 40 -22.92 4.16 2.13
N ILE A 41 -22.28 3.20 2.79
CA ILE A 41 -21.18 3.49 3.71
C ILE A 41 -19.99 4.13 2.98
N VAL A 42 -19.72 3.71 1.74
CA VAL A 42 -18.62 4.25 0.93
C VAL A 42 -18.95 5.66 0.46
N THR A 43 -20.15 5.89 -0.08
CA THR A 43 -20.54 7.23 -0.58
C THR A 43 -20.67 8.25 0.56
N LYS A 44 -21.16 7.83 1.74
CA LYS A 44 -21.14 8.67 2.96
C LYS A 44 -19.71 9.04 3.37
N THR A 45 -18.82 8.05 3.45
CA THR A 45 -17.40 8.29 3.78
C THR A 45 -16.74 9.21 2.76
N MET A 46 -17.01 9.03 1.46
CA MET A 46 -16.50 9.91 0.40
C MET A 46 -16.93 11.36 0.61
N THR A 47 -18.20 11.58 0.99
CA THR A 47 -18.72 12.92 1.29
C THR A 47 -18.02 13.54 2.49
N GLU A 48 -17.83 12.77 3.58
CA GLU A 48 -17.10 13.20 4.78
C GLU A 48 -15.63 13.55 4.46
N LEU A 49 -15.03 12.82 3.52
CA LEU A 49 -13.68 13.09 3.02
C LEU A 49 -13.61 14.28 2.04
N GLY A 50 -14.74 14.92 1.74
CA GLY A 50 -14.82 16.05 0.83
C GLY A 50 -14.66 15.67 -0.65
N TRP A 51 -14.98 14.43 -1.00
CA TRP A 51 -15.09 13.92 -2.37
C TRP A 51 -16.57 13.84 -2.80
N PRO A 52 -16.86 13.81 -4.12
CA PRO A 52 -18.21 13.58 -4.60
C PRO A 52 -18.77 12.23 -4.12
N ALA A 53 -20.05 12.20 -3.75
CA ALA A 53 -20.79 10.98 -3.39
C ALA A 53 -21.15 10.13 -4.62
N ASP A 54 -20.22 10.02 -5.58
CA ASP A 54 -20.40 9.33 -6.85
C ASP A 54 -19.79 7.93 -6.78
N ALA A 55 -20.61 6.92 -7.08
CA ALA A 55 -20.19 5.53 -7.09
C ALA A 55 -19.10 5.26 -8.14
N ASP A 56 -19.08 5.98 -9.26
CA ASP A 56 -18.07 5.78 -10.31
C ASP A 56 -16.71 6.34 -9.89
N VAL A 57 -16.68 7.43 -9.13
CA VAL A 57 -15.45 7.94 -8.51
C VAL A 57 -14.91 6.94 -7.48
N ALA A 58 -15.78 6.40 -6.62
CA ALA A 58 -15.38 5.38 -5.65
C ALA A 58 -14.83 4.12 -6.34
N ARG A 59 -15.51 3.63 -7.39
CA ARG A 59 -15.07 2.49 -8.20
C ARG A 59 -13.71 2.73 -8.83
N LEU A 60 -13.47 3.91 -9.39
CA LEU A 60 -12.18 4.25 -9.99
C LEU A 60 -11.05 4.15 -8.95
N ILE A 61 -11.24 4.73 -7.76
CA ILE A 61 -10.28 4.65 -6.64
C ILE A 61 -10.06 3.17 -6.26
N GLY A 62 -11.14 2.39 -6.11
CA GLY A 62 -11.07 0.97 -5.78
C GLY A 62 -10.30 0.16 -6.82
N VAL A 63 -10.57 0.36 -8.11
CA VAL A 63 -9.90 -0.34 -9.23
C VAL A 63 -8.41 0.01 -9.28
N VAL A 64 -8.05 1.28 -9.13
CA VAL A 64 -6.62 1.70 -9.07
C VAL A 64 -5.91 1.04 -7.90
N GLY A 65 -6.54 1.01 -6.71
CA GLY A 65 -6.04 0.31 -5.54
C GLY A 65 -5.82 -1.18 -5.82
N LEU A 66 -6.84 -1.87 -6.34
CA LEU A 66 -6.80 -3.32 -6.61
C LEU A 66 -5.77 -3.71 -7.67
N ILE A 67 -5.63 -2.94 -8.76
CA ILE A 67 -4.59 -3.17 -9.78
C ILE A 67 -3.19 -3.04 -9.14
N SER A 68 -2.99 -1.98 -8.34
CA SER A 68 -1.73 -1.76 -7.64
C SER A 68 -1.42 -2.89 -6.66
N THR A 69 -2.43 -3.39 -5.94
CA THR A 69 -2.33 -4.54 -5.03
C THR A 69 -2.03 -5.84 -5.77
N ALA A 70 -2.66 -6.10 -6.91
CA ALA A 70 -2.39 -7.28 -7.73
C ALA A 70 -0.93 -7.28 -8.21
N LEU A 71 -0.44 -6.15 -8.70
CA LEU A 71 0.96 -5.97 -9.07
C LEU A 71 1.90 -6.17 -7.88
N TYR A 72 1.51 -5.71 -6.68
CA TYR A 72 2.32 -5.87 -5.46
C TYR A 72 2.40 -7.34 -5.01
N ALA A 73 1.27 -8.06 -5.06
CA ALA A 73 1.15 -9.45 -4.64
C ALA A 73 1.97 -10.41 -5.52
N LEU A 74 2.09 -10.09 -6.82
CA LEU A 74 2.86 -10.85 -7.78
C LEU A 74 4.38 -10.62 -7.59
N PRO A 75 5.20 -11.66 -7.30
CA PRO A 75 6.63 -11.47 -6.99
C PRO A 75 7.41 -10.74 -8.09
N ARG A 76 7.07 -10.96 -9.36
CA ARG A 76 7.74 -10.37 -10.53
C ARG A 76 7.51 -8.86 -10.66
N THR A 77 6.36 -8.37 -10.21
CA THR A 77 5.95 -6.96 -10.33
C THR A 77 5.87 -6.26 -8.98
N SER A 78 6.27 -6.93 -7.90
CA SER A 78 6.05 -6.45 -6.53
C SER A 78 6.62 -5.07 -6.24
N VAL A 79 7.78 -4.74 -6.79
CA VAL A 79 8.36 -3.38 -6.67
C VAL A 79 7.49 -2.33 -7.34
N LEU A 80 7.00 -2.59 -8.56
CA LEU A 80 6.09 -1.68 -9.27
C LEU A 80 4.79 -1.49 -8.48
N GLY A 81 4.19 -2.57 -7.99
CA GLY A 81 3.00 -2.49 -7.15
C GLY A 81 3.25 -1.69 -5.87
N ALA A 82 4.42 -1.83 -5.24
CA ALA A 82 4.77 -1.04 -4.06
C ALA A 82 4.89 0.46 -4.36
N ILE A 83 5.47 0.83 -5.51
CA ILE A 83 5.54 2.22 -5.97
C ILE A 83 4.14 2.80 -6.19
N LEU A 84 3.28 2.07 -6.91
CA LEU A 84 1.90 2.51 -7.18
C LEU A 84 1.07 2.64 -5.90
N LEU A 85 1.18 1.68 -4.99
CA LEU A 85 0.52 1.76 -3.68
C LEU A 85 1.05 2.92 -2.83
N SER A 86 2.33 3.27 -2.95
CA SER A 86 2.89 4.45 -2.25
C SER A 86 2.28 5.75 -2.79
N ALA A 87 2.11 5.86 -4.10
CA ALA A 87 1.42 7.00 -4.72
C ALA A 87 -0.06 7.06 -4.30
N TYR A 88 -0.75 5.91 -4.29
CA TYR A 88 -2.13 5.79 -3.81
C TYR A 88 -2.26 6.24 -2.34
N MET A 89 -1.38 5.78 -1.46
CA MET A 89 -1.35 6.18 -0.04
C MET A 89 -1.07 7.68 0.11
N GLY A 90 -0.20 8.26 -0.73
CA GLY A 90 0.04 9.71 -0.74
C GLY A 90 -1.23 10.53 -1.00
N GLY A 91 -2.10 10.07 -1.90
CA GLY A 91 -3.42 10.68 -2.13
C GLY A 91 -4.38 10.54 -0.95
N ALA A 92 -4.35 9.40 -0.25
CA ALA A 92 -5.15 9.20 0.96
C ALA A 92 -4.67 10.12 2.10
N ILE A 93 -3.35 10.22 2.30
CA ILE A 93 -2.75 11.11 3.30
C ILE A 93 -3.13 12.56 3.00
N SER A 94 -2.97 13.02 1.75
CA SER A 94 -3.30 14.40 1.38
C SER A 94 -4.79 14.72 1.56
N THR A 95 -5.67 13.77 1.27
CA THR A 95 -7.12 13.88 1.53
C THR A 95 -7.41 14.12 3.01
N HIS A 96 -6.81 13.32 3.91
CA HIS A 96 -7.01 13.48 5.35
C HIS A 96 -6.37 14.76 5.90
N VAL A 97 -5.18 15.13 5.42
CA VAL A 97 -4.53 16.41 5.80
C VAL A 97 -5.42 17.59 5.41
N ARG A 98 -5.97 17.60 4.19
CA ARG A 98 -6.80 18.70 3.67
C ARG A 98 -8.00 19.00 4.56
N ILE A 99 -8.65 17.97 5.09
CA ILE A 99 -9.86 18.12 5.92
C ILE A 99 -9.56 18.23 7.42
N GLY A 100 -8.28 18.23 7.82
CA GLY A 100 -7.87 18.37 9.22
C GLY A 100 -8.13 17.14 10.07
N ASN A 101 -8.16 15.94 9.47
CA ASN A 101 -8.39 14.71 10.23
C ASN A 101 -7.26 14.42 11.25
N PRO A 102 -7.56 13.71 12.35
CA PRO A 102 -6.58 13.46 13.40
C PRO A 102 -5.33 12.75 12.88
N LEU A 103 -4.16 13.28 13.29
CA LEU A 103 -2.87 12.91 12.72
C LEU A 103 -2.55 11.41 12.87
N PHE A 104 -2.61 10.89 14.09
CA PHE A 104 -2.13 9.54 14.38
C PHE A 104 -3.06 8.41 13.94
N SER A 105 -4.35 8.69 13.74
CA SER A 105 -5.34 7.66 13.40
C SER A 105 -5.69 7.61 11.91
N HIS A 106 -5.95 8.76 11.28
CA HIS A 106 -6.39 8.79 9.88
C HIS A 106 -5.26 9.18 8.94
N THR A 107 -4.54 10.26 9.28
CA THR A 107 -3.54 10.84 8.39
C THR A 107 -2.29 9.96 8.28
N LEU A 108 -1.73 9.51 9.40
CA LEU A 108 -0.54 8.66 9.41
C LEU A 108 -0.82 7.19 9.09
N PHE A 109 -2.09 6.79 8.99
CA PHE A 109 -2.43 5.41 8.64
C PHE A 109 -1.80 4.97 7.31
N GLY A 110 -1.84 5.83 6.29
CA GLY A 110 -1.17 5.57 5.02
C GLY A 110 0.35 5.45 5.14
N VAL A 111 0.97 6.17 6.09
CA VAL A 111 2.41 6.05 6.37
C VAL A 111 2.71 4.68 7.00
N TYR A 112 1.93 4.25 7.98
CA TYR A 112 2.12 2.94 8.62
C TYR A 112 1.99 1.79 7.61
N LEU A 113 1.01 1.87 6.71
CA LEU A 113 0.85 0.91 5.62
C LEU A 113 1.99 0.97 4.62
N GLY A 114 2.45 2.16 4.24
CA GLY A 114 3.62 2.34 3.36
C GLY A 114 4.90 1.74 3.95
N VAL A 115 5.16 1.95 5.25
CA VAL A 115 6.30 1.36 5.96
C VAL A 115 6.16 -0.18 6.02
N THR A 116 4.96 -0.69 6.30
CA THR A 116 4.69 -2.14 6.33
C THR A 116 4.89 -2.78 4.96
N LEU A 117 4.42 -2.12 3.90
CA LEU A 117 4.54 -2.51 2.50
C LEU A 117 6.02 -2.63 2.09
N TRP A 118 6.78 -1.55 2.25
CA TRP A 118 8.19 -1.52 1.87
C TRP A 118 9.07 -2.36 2.79
N GLY A 119 8.79 -2.39 4.10
CA GLY A 119 9.48 -3.24 5.06
C GLY A 119 9.29 -4.73 4.74
N GLY A 120 8.05 -5.13 4.42
CA GLY A 120 7.75 -6.49 3.99
C GLY A 120 8.53 -6.90 2.75
N LEU A 121 8.63 -6.01 1.77
CA LEU A 121 9.38 -6.21 0.54
C LEU A 121 10.90 -6.25 0.77
N TYR A 122 11.43 -5.31 1.56
CA TYR A 122 12.85 -5.21 1.92
C TYR A 122 13.35 -6.49 2.62
N LEU A 123 12.55 -7.06 3.52
CA LEU A 123 12.91 -8.30 4.22
C LEU A 123 12.96 -9.52 3.29
N ARG A 124 12.11 -9.57 2.25
CA ARG A 124 11.98 -10.74 1.36
C ARG A 124 12.70 -10.65 0.02
N ASP A 125 13.07 -9.46 -0.45
CA ASP A 125 13.71 -9.26 -1.76
C ASP A 125 15.11 -8.64 -1.63
N ALA A 126 16.13 -9.42 -1.99
CA ALA A 126 17.53 -8.99 -1.94
C ALA A 126 17.84 -7.84 -2.91
N ARG A 127 17.10 -7.73 -4.03
CA ARG A 127 17.29 -6.66 -5.02
C ARG A 127 16.85 -5.31 -4.43
N VAL A 128 15.76 -5.31 -3.66
CA VAL A 128 15.28 -4.10 -2.98
C VAL A 128 16.28 -3.66 -1.91
N ARG A 129 16.86 -4.61 -1.16
CA ARG A 129 17.95 -4.28 -0.22
C ARG A 129 19.18 -3.69 -0.88
N ALA A 130 19.55 -4.19 -2.06
CA ALA A 130 20.67 -3.65 -2.82
C ALA A 130 20.42 -2.21 -3.31
N LEU A 131 19.17 -1.83 -3.58
CA LEU A 131 18.80 -0.47 -4.00
C LEU A 131 18.69 0.53 -2.84
N ILE A 132 18.35 0.05 -1.64
CA ILE A 132 18.19 0.88 -0.43
C ILE A 132 19.15 0.37 0.64
N PRO A 133 20.46 0.62 0.51
CA PRO A 133 21.43 0.18 1.49
C PRO A 133 21.26 0.98 2.77
N PHE A 134 20.84 0.32 3.85
CA PHE A 134 21.05 0.86 5.19
C PHE A 134 22.51 0.60 5.54
N SER A 135 23.31 1.68 5.64
CA SER A 135 24.67 1.59 6.18
C SER A 135 24.60 1.02 7.59
N ARG A 136 25.53 0.13 7.92
CA ARG A 136 25.87 -0.14 9.32
C ARG A 136 26.71 1.01 9.86
#